data_AF-A0A6L4WRH1-F1
#
_entry.id   AF-A0A6L4WRH1-F1
#
_cell.length_a   1.000
_cell.length_b   1.000
_cell.length_c   1.000
_cell.angle_alpha   90.00
_cell.angle_beta   90.00
_cell.angle_gamma   90.00
#
_symmetry.space_group_name_H-M   'P 1'
#
loop_
_entity.id
_entity.type
_entity.pdbx_description
1 polymer ?
#
loop_
_entity_poly.entity_id
_entity_poly.type
_entity_poly.pdbx_seq_one_letter_code
_entity_poly.pdbx_strand_id
1 'polypeptide(L)'
;MKRILFILLLITTFLFSNSQTNYKTAKLYKDDISSNKAFIMQQNDALLIDVRTKPEFKKLRARDSINIPIFYAKNGKRVFNRNFLN
;
A
#
# COMPACT_ATOMS: atom_id res chain seq x y z
N MET A 1 22.19 -35.17 16.28
CA MET A 1 20.98 -34.69 15.57
C MET A 1 20.25 -33.57 16.30
N LYS A 2 19.91 -33.69 17.60
CA LYS A 2 19.18 -32.64 18.35
C LYS A 2 19.85 -31.25 18.32
N ARG A 3 21.19 -31.20 18.36
CA ARG A 3 21.95 -29.93 18.28
C ARG A 3 21.83 -29.23 16.92
N ILE A 4 21.77 -29.98 15.83
CA ILE A 4 21.62 -29.43 14.47
C ILE A 4 20.20 -28.86 14.30
N LEU A 5 19.19 -29.56 14.81
CA LEU A 5 17.81 -29.08 14.78
C LEU A 5 17.64 -27.77 15.57
N PHE A 6 18.33 -27.66 16.70
CA PHE A 6 18.30 -26.45 17.54
C PHE A 6 18.96 -25.24 16.85
N ILE A 7 20.07 -25.47 16.15
CA ILE A 7 20.75 -24.45 15.35
C ILE A 7 19.87 -24.01 14.17
N LEU A 8 19.21 -24.96 13.50
CA LEU A 8 18.30 -24.64 12.41
C LEU A 8 17.11 -23.80 12.90
N LEU A 9 16.54 -24.15 14.06
CA LEU A 9 15.45 -23.42 14.68
C LEU A 9 15.86 -21.97 15.01
N LEU A 10 17.04 -21.78 15.60
CA LEU A 10 17.60 -20.46 15.87
C LEU A 10 17.73 -19.62 14.60
N ILE A 11 18.29 -20.19 13.52
CA ILE A 11 18.44 -19.49 12.23
C ILE A 11 17.08 -19.05 11.68
N THR A 12 16.05 -19.90 11.74
CA THR A 12 14.71 -19.51 11.28
C THR A 12 14.12 -18.34 12.06
N THR A 13 14.31 -18.29 13.38
CA THR A 13 13.80 -17.17 14.19
C THR A 13 14.47 -15.83 13.86
N PHE A 14 15.75 -15.83 13.48
CA PHE A 14 16.46 -14.61 13.03
C PHE A 14 16.03 -14.14 11.65
N LEU A 15 15.65 -15.05 10.75
CA LEU A 15 15.21 -14.69 9.39
C LEU A 15 13.81 -14.06 9.39
N PHE A 16 12.90 -14.50 10.28
CA PHE A 16 11.52 -13.99 10.31
C PHE A 16 11.31 -12.77 11.22
N SER A 17 12.21 -12.48 12.16
CA SER A 17 12.06 -11.35 13.10
C SER A 17 12.23 -9.96 12.45
N ASN A 18 12.82 -9.89 11.25
CA ASN A 18 12.96 -8.64 10.48
C ASN A 18 11.82 -8.40 9.45
N SER A 19 10.81 -9.27 9.40
CA SER A 19 9.70 -9.14 8.43
C SER A 19 8.55 -8.24 8.90
N GLN A 20 8.57 -7.77 10.15
CA GLN A 20 7.54 -6.91 10.69
C GLN A 20 7.74 -5.47 10.18
N THR A 21 7.00 -5.09 9.13
CA THR A 21 6.95 -3.70 8.65
C THR A 21 6.40 -2.79 9.75
N ASN A 22 7.27 -2.00 10.37
CA ASN A 22 6.86 -1.00 11.35
C ASN A 22 6.18 0.16 10.63
N TYR A 23 4.85 0.14 10.50
CA TYR A 23 4.10 1.21 9.82
C TYR A 23 4.27 2.62 10.42
N LYS A 24 4.79 2.75 11.65
CA LYS A 24 5.09 4.06 12.28
C LYS A 24 6.46 4.62 11.88
N THR A 25 7.43 3.77 11.54
CA THR A 25 8.81 4.18 11.18
C THR A 25 9.21 3.75 9.76
N ALA A 26 8.34 3.00 9.07
CA ALA A 26 8.50 2.71 7.66
C ALA A 26 8.65 4.06 6.96
N LYS A 27 9.73 4.21 6.21
CA LYS A 27 9.88 5.30 5.26
C LYS A 27 8.81 5.09 4.18
N LEU A 28 7.59 5.53 4.48
CA LEU A 28 6.45 5.60 3.57
C LEU A 28 6.79 6.70 2.57
N TYR A 29 7.69 6.38 1.65
CA TYR A 29 8.26 7.28 0.69
C TYR A 29 7.14 8.03 -0.04
N LYS A 30 7.06 9.36 0.12
CA LYS A 30 6.38 10.21 -0.85
C LYS A 30 7.35 10.42 -2.00
N ASP A 31 7.52 9.38 -2.80
CA ASP A 31 8.22 9.47 -4.08
C ASP A 31 7.18 9.59 -5.18
N ASP A 32 7.34 10.60 -6.03
CA ASP A 32 6.69 10.58 -7.32
C ASP A 32 7.30 9.43 -8.13
N ILE A 33 6.53 8.36 -8.31
CA ILE A 33 6.94 7.24 -9.14
C ILE A 33 6.37 7.40 -10.55
N SER A 34 7.13 6.96 -11.55
CA SER A 34 6.62 6.90 -12.92
C SER A 34 5.48 5.89 -13.04
N SER A 35 4.59 6.08 -14.01
CA SER A 35 3.49 5.15 -14.30
C SER A 35 4.00 3.73 -14.60
N ASN A 36 5.17 3.60 -15.25
CA ASN A 36 5.79 2.32 -15.52
C ASN A 36 6.22 1.60 -14.22
N LYS A 37 6.88 2.33 -13.31
CA LYS A 37 7.28 1.76 -12.02
C LYS A 37 6.06 1.32 -11.21
N ALA A 38 4.99 2.13 -11.19
CA ALA A 38 3.73 1.77 -10.53
C ALA A 38 3.11 0.48 -11.11
N PHE A 39 3.10 0.34 -12.44
CA PHE A 39 2.61 -0.87 -13.11
C PHE A 39 3.42 -2.11 -12.73
N ILE A 40 4.75 -2.02 -12.76
CA ILE A 40 5.63 -3.14 -12.35
C ILE A 40 5.39 -3.51 -10.89
N MET A 41 5.22 -2.53 -10.00
CA MET A 41 4.89 -2.81 -8.59
C MET A 41 3.56 -3.56 -8.47
N GLN A 42 2.54 -3.17 -9.23
CA GLN A 42 1.26 -3.87 -9.24
C GLN A 42 1.37 -5.32 -9.72
N GLN A 43 2.23 -5.61 -10.71
CA GLN A 43 2.52 -6.99 -11.14
C GLN A 43 3.24 -7.81 -10.06
N ASN A 44 3.89 -7.16 -9.09
CA ASN A 44 4.57 -7.77 -7.95
C ASN A 44 3.73 -7.63 -6.66
N ASP A 45 2.42 -7.83 -6.77
CA ASP A 45 1.45 -7.88 -5.67
C ASP A 45 1.29 -6.57 -4.86
N ALA A 46 1.76 -5.43 -5.35
CA ALA A 46 1.51 -4.16 -4.70
C ALA A 46 0.03 -3.76 -4.83
N LEU A 47 -0.58 -3.39 -3.70
CA LEU A 47 -1.94 -2.87 -3.68
C LEU A 47 -1.98 -1.42 -4.21
N LEU A 48 -2.81 -1.19 -5.23
CA LEU A 48 -3.02 0.15 -5.78
C LEU A 48 -4.27 0.79 -5.17
N ILE A 49 -4.06 1.83 -4.35
CA ILE A 49 -5.14 2.62 -3.74
C ILE A 49 -5.32 3.92 -4.50
N ASP A 50 -6.53 4.12 -5.03
CA ASP A 50 -6.94 5.38 -5.66
C ASP A 50 -7.72 6.22 -4.65
N VAL A 51 -7.16 7.38 -4.29
CA VAL A 51 -7.73 8.31 -3.31
C VAL A 51 -8.62 9.40 -3.91
N ARG A 52 -8.82 9.40 -5.24
CA ARG A 52 -9.64 10.39 -5.94
C ARG A 52 -11.12 10.24 -5.63
N THR A 53 -11.93 11.15 -6.16
CA THR A 53 -13.39 11.08 -6.00
C THR A 53 -13.96 9.85 -6.71
N LYS A 54 -15.11 9.34 -6.23
CA LYS A 54 -15.80 8.20 -6.86
C LYS A 54 -16.07 8.41 -8.36
N PRO A 55 -16.52 9.60 -8.85
CA PRO A 55 -16.69 9.83 -10.28
C PRO A 55 -15.41 9.70 -11.10
N GLU A 56 -14.28 10.18 -10.58
CA GLU A 56 -12.98 10.10 -11.26
C GLU A 56 -12.48 8.67 -11.33
N PHE A 57 -12.60 7.93 -10.22
CA PHE A 57 -12.26 6.50 -10.18
C PHE A 57 -13.05 5.70 -11.21
N LYS A 58 -14.37 5.91 -11.31
CA LYS A 58 -15.20 5.19 -12.29
C LYS A 58 -14.74 5.38 -13.74
N LYS A 59 -14.17 6.53 -14.08
CA LYS A 59 -13.77 6.88 -15.46
C LYS A 59 -12.30 6.63 -15.76
N LEU A 60 -11.42 6.83 -14.79
CA LEU A 60 -9.97 6.98 -14.99
C LEU A 60 -9.13 6.05 -14.10
N ARG A 61 -9.73 5.02 -13.50
CA ARG A 61 -8.99 4.09 -12.64
C ARG A 61 -7.96 3.27 -13.42
N ALA A 62 -6.86 2.96 -12.74
CA ALA A 62 -6.04 1.83 -13.13
C ALA A 62 -6.82 0.53 -12.89
N ARG A 63 -6.57 -0.48 -13.73
CA ARG A 63 -7.19 -1.80 -13.57
C ARG A 63 -6.85 -2.37 -12.18
N ASP A 64 -7.82 -3.02 -11.54
CA ASP A 64 -7.67 -3.66 -10.22
C ASP A 64 -7.26 -2.76 -9.05
N SER A 65 -7.29 -1.43 -9.24
CA SER A 65 -7.16 -0.48 -8.13
C SER A 65 -8.42 -0.44 -7.26
N ILE A 66 -8.23 -0.13 -5.98
CA ILE A 66 -9.30 0.03 -4.99
C ILE A 66 -9.49 1.52 -4.71
N ASN A 67 -10.75 1.99 -4.73
CA ASN A 67 -11.04 3.37 -4.36
C ASN A 67 -11.22 3.52 -2.85
N ILE A 68 -10.40 4.38 -2.24
CA ILE A 68 -10.57 4.87 -0.87
C ILE A 68 -10.76 6.39 -0.97
N PRO A 69 -11.99 6.87 -1.22
CA PRO A 69 -12.21 8.26 -1.60
C PRO A 69 -12.05 9.18 -0.39
N ILE A 70 -10.91 9.88 -0.34
CA ILE A 70 -10.67 10.94 0.66
C ILE A 70 -11.30 12.27 0.23
N PHE A 71 -11.77 12.36 -1.02
CA PHE A 71 -12.47 13.51 -1.58
C PHE A 71 -13.87 13.14 -2.07
N TYR A 72 -14.82 14.06 -1.94
CA TYR A 72 -16.12 14.03 -2.61
C TYR A 72 -16.20 15.10 -3.69
N ALA A 73 -17.00 14.83 -4.73
CA ALA A 73 -17.32 15.81 -5.76
C ALA A 73 -18.49 16.67 -5.28
N LYS A 74 -18.27 17.98 -5.09
CA LYS A 74 -19.31 18.97 -4.76
C LYS A 74 -19.21 20.13 -5.73
N ASN A 75 -20.28 20.37 -6.49
CA ASN A 75 -20.36 21.44 -7.49
C ASN A 75 -19.17 21.42 -8.47
N GLY A 76 -18.80 20.23 -8.96
CA GLY A 76 -17.67 20.03 -9.89
C GLY A 76 -16.28 20.18 -9.27
N LYS A 77 -16.17 20.43 -7.96
CA LYS A 77 -14.89 20.56 -7.25
C LYS A 77 -14.63 19.35 -6.36
N ARG A 78 -13.35 19.01 -6.17
CA ARG A 78 -12.91 18.07 -5.13
C ARG A 78 -12.98 18.77 -3.78
N VAL A 79 -13.67 18.17 -2.82
CA VAL A 79 -13.72 18.65 -1.44
C VAL A 79 -13.30 17.54 -0.50
N PHE A 80 -12.41 17.85 0.44
CA PHE A 80 -11.87 16.87 1.38
C PHE A 80 -12.95 16.34 2.32
N ASN A 81 -13.01 15.00 2.46
CA ASN A 81 -13.87 14.31 3.40
C ASN A 81 -13.29 14.40 4.81
N ARG A 82 -13.73 15.39 5.59
CA ARG A 82 -13.28 15.58 6.98
C ARG A 82 -13.56 14.40 7.89
N ASN A 83 -14.57 13.58 7.56
CA ASN A 83 -14.90 12.37 8.32
C ASN A 83 -14.04 11.17 7.93
N PHE A 84 -13.07 11.31 7.01
CA PHE A 84 -12.21 10.20 6.62
C PHE A 84 -11.22 9.79 7.73
N LEU A 85 -10.87 10.73 8.61
CA LEU A 85 -9.91 10.52 9.69
C LEU A 85 -10.56 10.21 11.05
N ASN A 86 -11.89 10.25 11.13
CA ASN A 86 -12.69 10.03 12.35
C ASN A 86 -13.31 8.64 12.29
#